data_AF-A0A1X7C3Z3-F1
#
_entry.id   AF-A0A1X7C3Z3-F1
#
_cell.length_a   1.000
_cell.length_b   1.000
_cell.length_c   1.000
_cell.angle_alpha   90.00
_cell.angle_beta   90.00
_cell.angle_gamma   90.00
#
_symmetry.space_group_name_H-M   'P 1'
#
loop_
_entity.id
_entity.type
_entity.pdbx_description
1 polymer ?
#
loop_
_entity_poly.entity_id
_entity_poly.type
_entity_poly.pdbx_seq_one_letter_code
_entity_poly.pdbx_strand_id
1 'polypeptide(L)'
;MQQALKLGIATADTDEQVGVVMLTVKLDQHSSPTLCKASKAPVRLEMQLPADVKRSDFKALASMVEAQCWKTIYPMVPEGMRDEDGTVEVRAPMFVLLSAAAQAPGTPRRQVIAQREYFWQHLLRDQPVNSIGRVSVYYQANAQGKVEGCLVQLYPHPLRPNDFRLDGKLQAELNSRCLAMDLSRLPGFSADMHGVAKGHSALEYAPWRVGRQ
;
A
#
# COMPACT_ATOMS: atom_id res chain seq x y z
N MET A 1 4.02 9.50 -11.66
CA MET A 1 5.02 9.11 -10.63
C MET A 1 4.69 9.65 -9.24
N GLN A 2 4.88 10.93 -8.98
CA GLN A 2 4.66 11.52 -7.63
C GLN A 2 3.24 11.29 -7.09
N GLN A 3 2.22 11.33 -7.96
CA GLN A 3 0.83 11.07 -7.56
C GLN A 3 0.61 9.65 -7.01
N ALA A 4 1.25 8.62 -7.59
CA ALA A 4 1.12 7.24 -7.12
C ALA A 4 1.64 7.11 -5.69
N LEU A 5 2.79 7.72 -5.40
CA LEU A 5 3.38 7.73 -4.07
C LEU A 5 2.55 8.56 -3.07
N LYS A 6 2.03 9.72 -3.48
CA LYS A 6 1.12 10.53 -2.64
C LYS A 6 -0.11 9.73 -2.23
N LEU A 7 -0.71 8.98 -3.16
CA LEU A 7 -1.83 8.08 -2.87
C LEU A 7 -1.41 6.91 -1.96
N GLY A 8 -0.22 6.34 -2.17
CA GLY A 8 0.37 5.34 -1.29
C GLY A 8 0.44 5.83 0.15
N ILE A 9 1.08 6.98 0.37
CA ILE A 9 1.20 7.63 1.69
C ILE A 9 -0.18 7.96 2.29
N ALA A 10 -1.12 8.47 1.48
CA ALA A 10 -2.46 8.78 1.97
C ALA A 10 -3.26 7.56 2.44
N THR A 11 -2.89 6.34 1.98
CA THR A 11 -3.54 5.10 2.40
C THR A 11 -2.69 4.26 3.34
N ALA A 12 -1.48 4.70 3.70
CA ALA A 12 -0.63 4.02 4.66
C ALA A 12 -0.90 4.48 6.09
N ASP A 13 -0.56 3.64 7.07
CA ASP A 13 -0.33 4.16 8.41
C ASP A 13 0.98 4.94 8.36
N THR A 14 0.88 6.23 8.67
CA THR A 14 2.01 7.14 8.56
C THR A 14 2.64 7.39 9.91
N ASP A 15 2.27 6.70 11.00
CA ASP A 15 2.80 6.89 12.36
C ASP A 15 2.86 8.37 12.78
N GLU A 16 1.84 9.10 12.38
CA GLU A 16 1.71 10.55 12.58
C GLU A 16 2.86 11.40 12.02
N GLN A 17 3.61 10.86 11.06
CA GLN A 17 4.72 11.56 10.44
C GLN A 17 4.22 12.76 9.62
N VAL A 18 4.83 13.92 9.85
CA VAL A 18 4.53 15.17 9.15
C VAL A 18 5.82 15.90 8.79
N GLY A 19 5.92 16.33 7.53
CA GLY A 19 7.05 17.12 7.07
C GLY A 19 7.24 17.08 5.57
N VAL A 20 8.45 17.42 5.12
CA VAL A 20 8.84 17.34 3.72
C VAL A 20 10.24 16.74 3.61
N VAL A 21 10.41 15.83 2.65
CA VAL A 21 11.72 15.27 2.28
C VAL A 21 11.93 15.41 0.78
N MET A 22 13.18 15.44 0.33
CA MET A 22 13.47 15.13 -1.07
C MET A 22 13.58 13.63 -1.19
N LEU A 23 12.80 13.03 -2.08
CA LEU A 23 12.89 11.60 -2.39
C LEU A 23 13.53 11.43 -3.77
N THR A 24 14.61 10.65 -3.81
CA THR A 24 15.14 10.07 -5.04
C THR A 24 14.60 8.65 -5.18
N VAL A 25 14.00 8.36 -6.33
CA VAL A 25 13.53 7.03 -6.72
C VAL A 25 14.25 6.62 -7.99
N LYS A 26 14.93 5.48 -7.99
CA LYS A 26 15.40 4.82 -9.21
C LYS A 26 14.46 3.68 -9.55
N LEU A 27 14.03 3.60 -10.81
CA LEU A 27 13.22 2.51 -11.31
C LEU A 27 13.95 1.71 -12.38
N ASP A 28 13.68 0.41 -12.45
CA ASP A 28 14.13 -0.45 -13.55
C ASP A 28 13.26 -0.30 -14.82
N GLN A 29 13.58 -1.09 -15.85
CA GLN A 29 12.87 -1.16 -17.12
C GLN A 29 11.38 -1.59 -17.00
N HIS A 30 10.97 -2.14 -15.85
CA HIS A 30 9.60 -2.53 -15.52
C HIS A 30 8.94 -1.55 -14.56
N SER A 31 9.54 -0.37 -14.33
CA SER A 31 9.15 0.61 -13.33
C SER A 31 9.04 0.04 -11.91
N SER A 32 9.80 -1.02 -11.61
CA SER A 32 9.96 -1.52 -10.25
C SER A 32 10.98 -0.63 -9.53
N PRO A 33 10.72 -0.23 -8.27
CA PRO A 33 11.70 0.52 -7.50
C PRO A 33 12.97 -0.32 -7.29
N THR A 34 14.13 0.27 -7.56
CA THR A 34 15.47 -0.30 -7.28
C THR A 34 16.27 0.57 -6.31
N LEU A 35 15.86 1.82 -6.11
CA LEU A 35 16.37 2.69 -5.06
C LEU A 35 15.25 3.60 -4.57
N CYS A 36 15.13 3.74 -3.26
CA CYS A 36 14.30 4.73 -2.60
C CYS A 36 15.14 5.40 -1.52
N LYS A 37 15.47 6.69 -1.71
CA LYS A 37 16.31 7.43 -0.77
C LYS A 37 15.76 8.81 -0.48
N ALA A 38 15.46 9.05 0.79
CA ALA A 38 15.07 10.36 1.29
C ALA A 38 16.30 11.14 1.78
N SER A 39 16.31 12.43 1.46
CA SER A 39 17.24 13.43 2.01
C SER A 39 16.46 14.61 2.58
N LYS A 40 17.12 15.41 3.42
CA LYS A 40 16.52 16.63 3.95
C LYS A 40 16.05 17.54 2.82
N ALA A 41 14.90 18.18 3.03
CA ALA A 41 14.38 19.15 2.09
C ALA A 41 15.13 20.49 2.24
N PRO A 42 15.29 21.26 1.15
CA PRO A 42 15.69 22.66 1.26
C PRO A 42 14.72 23.43 2.17
N VAL A 43 15.26 24.34 3.00
CA VAL A 43 14.49 25.15 3.97
C VAL A 43 13.29 25.84 3.32
N ARG A 44 13.41 26.30 2.06
CA ARG A 44 12.32 26.92 1.31
C ARG A 44 11.07 26.04 1.18
N LEU A 45 11.23 24.71 1.13
CA LEU A 45 10.11 23.77 1.06
C LEU A 45 9.54 23.49 2.44
N GLU A 46 10.38 23.45 3.48
CA GLU A 46 9.92 23.29 4.86
C GLU A 46 9.08 24.49 5.34
N MET A 47 9.38 25.69 4.82
CA MET A 47 8.59 26.91 5.05
C MET A 47 7.22 26.91 4.36
N GLN A 48 6.96 25.96 3.45
CA GLN A 48 5.62 25.81 2.84
C GLN A 48 4.67 25.01 3.72
N LEU A 49 5.17 24.35 4.76
CA LEU A 49 4.31 23.67 5.74
C LEU A 49 3.66 24.71 6.67
N PRO A 50 2.40 24.49 7.09
CA PRO A 50 1.74 25.35 8.05
C PRO A 50 2.56 25.51 9.34
N ALA A 51 2.63 26.73 9.87
CA ALA A 51 3.50 27.05 11.00
C ALA A 51 3.06 26.40 12.32
N ASP A 52 1.77 26.07 12.44
CA ASP A 52 1.13 25.44 13.58
C ASP A 52 1.34 23.92 13.66
N VAL A 53 1.95 23.32 12.63
CA VAL A 53 2.11 21.88 12.54
C VAL A 53 3.45 21.42 13.11
N LYS A 54 3.41 20.50 14.07
CA LYS A 54 4.60 19.87 14.65
C LYS A 54 5.23 18.94 13.61
N ARG A 55 6.45 19.26 13.20
CA ARG A 55 7.24 18.46 12.25
C ARG A 55 7.83 17.24 12.96
N SER A 56 7.89 16.13 12.23
CA SER A 56 8.55 14.92 12.68
C SER A 56 10.06 15.02 12.58
N ASP A 57 10.75 14.14 13.31
CA ASP A 57 12.18 13.92 13.10
C ASP A 57 12.46 13.42 11.67
N PHE A 58 13.55 13.90 11.08
CA PHE A 58 13.91 13.57 9.71
C PHE A 58 14.08 12.06 9.51
N LYS A 59 14.68 11.33 10.45
CA LYS A 59 14.95 9.89 10.30
C LYS A 59 13.65 9.09 10.26
N ALA A 60 12.71 9.42 11.14
CA ALA A 60 11.40 8.76 11.18
C ALA A 60 10.59 9.04 9.91
N LEU A 61 10.54 10.31 9.47
CA LEU A 61 9.86 10.71 8.24
C LEU A 61 10.49 10.08 6.99
N ALA A 62 11.83 10.09 6.89
CA ALA A 62 12.57 9.46 5.81
C ALA A 62 12.27 7.97 5.71
N SER A 63 12.34 7.25 6.84
CA SER A 63 12.06 5.81 6.90
C SER A 63 10.64 5.49 6.43
N MET A 64 9.64 6.27 6.85
CA MET A 64 8.25 6.09 6.42
C MET A 64 8.11 6.32 4.91
N VAL A 65 8.65 7.42 4.38
CA VAL A 65 8.56 7.74 2.94
C VAL A 65 9.29 6.71 2.08
N GLU A 66 10.48 6.26 2.50
CA GLU A 66 11.25 5.21 1.82
C GLU A 66 10.47 3.88 1.84
N ALA A 67 9.86 3.49 2.96
CA ALA A 67 9.03 2.29 3.03
C ALA A 67 7.82 2.36 2.08
N GLN A 68 7.17 3.52 1.95
CA GLN A 68 6.07 3.71 0.99
C GLN A 68 6.55 3.71 -0.46
N CYS A 69 7.74 4.25 -0.73
CA CYS A 69 8.36 4.20 -2.05
C CYS A 69 8.55 2.76 -2.53
N TRP A 70 9.13 1.89 -1.69
CA TRP A 70 9.31 0.47 -1.99
C TRP A 70 7.98 -0.26 -2.23
N LYS A 71 6.92 0.14 -1.54
CA LYS A 71 5.58 -0.48 -1.65
C LYS A 71 4.73 0.12 -2.78
N THR A 72 5.18 1.14 -3.49
CA THR A 72 4.35 1.83 -4.49
C THR A 72 4.31 1.07 -5.82
N ILE A 73 3.13 0.99 -6.44
CA ILE A 73 3.00 0.59 -7.85
C ILE A 73 3.04 1.85 -8.71
N TYR A 74 4.15 2.02 -9.42
CA TYR A 74 4.35 3.15 -10.32
C TYR A 74 3.76 2.86 -11.71
N PRO A 75 3.26 3.88 -12.43
CA PRO A 75 2.92 3.73 -13.84
C PRO A 75 4.18 3.37 -14.65
N MET A 76 3.96 2.75 -15.80
CA MET A 76 5.05 2.43 -16.71
C MET A 76 5.71 3.72 -17.21
N VAL A 77 7.03 3.81 -17.08
CA VAL A 77 7.81 4.95 -17.60
C VAL A 77 8.04 4.72 -19.09
N PRO A 78 7.71 5.68 -19.98
CA PRO A 78 7.98 5.56 -21.41
C PRO A 78 9.47 5.35 -21.71
N GLU A 79 9.79 4.56 -22.74
CA GLU A 79 11.19 4.26 -23.11
C GLU A 79 12.03 5.52 -23.38
N GLY A 80 11.45 6.54 -24.05
CA GLY A 80 12.15 7.79 -24.33
C GLY A 80 12.44 8.68 -23.10
N MET A 81 11.99 8.29 -21.90
CA MET A 81 12.32 8.97 -20.64
C MET A 81 13.31 8.17 -19.78
N ARG A 82 13.81 7.04 -20.29
CA ARG A 82 14.76 6.19 -19.60
C ARG A 82 16.19 6.51 -20.05
N ASP A 83 17.12 6.24 -19.15
CA ASP A 83 18.55 6.27 -19.41
C ASP A 83 18.95 5.06 -20.30
N GLU A 84 20.17 5.06 -20.81
CA GLU A 84 20.69 3.99 -21.69
C GLU A 84 20.69 2.59 -21.03
N ASP A 85 20.80 2.54 -19.70
CA ASP A 85 20.70 1.30 -18.91
C ASP A 85 19.26 0.82 -18.70
N GLY A 86 18.28 1.50 -19.31
CA GLY A 86 16.85 1.19 -19.21
C GLY A 86 16.20 1.65 -17.90
N THR A 87 16.93 2.39 -17.06
CA THR A 87 16.43 2.89 -15.78
C THR A 87 15.93 4.33 -15.86
N VAL A 88 15.30 4.82 -14.80
CA VAL A 88 15.02 6.25 -14.66
C VAL A 88 15.21 6.67 -13.22
N GLU A 89 15.83 7.83 -13.02
CA GLU A 89 15.91 8.48 -11.71
C GLU A 89 14.94 9.66 -11.63
N VAL A 90 14.10 9.68 -10.60
CA VAL A 90 13.19 10.78 -10.30
C VAL A 90 13.49 11.34 -8.93
N ARG A 91 13.83 12.63 -8.87
CA ARG A 91 14.04 13.36 -7.61
C ARG A 91 12.94 14.40 -7.42
N ALA A 92 12.11 14.24 -6.39
CA ALA A 92 10.99 15.13 -6.14
C ALA A 92 10.77 15.40 -4.64
N PRO A 93 10.24 16.58 -4.27
CA PRO A 93 9.83 16.84 -2.91
C PRO A 93 8.56 16.06 -2.55
N MET A 94 8.56 15.46 -1.37
CA MET A 94 7.46 14.68 -0.83
C MET A 94 6.95 15.34 0.44
N PHE A 95 5.81 16.02 0.31
CA PHE A 95 5.08 16.60 1.42
C PHE A 95 4.20 15.52 2.05
N VAL A 96 4.40 15.29 3.34
CA VAL A 96 3.56 14.42 4.16
C VAL A 96 2.82 15.35 5.12
N LEU A 97 1.56 15.62 4.80
CA LEU A 97 0.69 16.47 5.59
C LEU A 97 -0.71 15.86 5.55
N LEU A 98 -0.98 14.96 6.48
CA LEU A 98 -2.33 14.43 6.69
C LEU A 98 -2.94 15.17 7.86
N SER A 99 -4.24 15.48 7.80
CA SER A 99 -4.91 16.20 8.89
C SER A 99 -4.85 15.40 10.20
N ALA A 100 -4.81 16.09 11.34
CA ALA A 100 -4.85 15.45 12.65
C ALA A 100 -6.09 14.54 12.80
N ALA A 101 -7.23 14.96 12.25
CA ALA A 101 -8.44 14.15 12.19
C ALA A 101 -8.28 12.86 11.37
N ALA A 102 -7.49 12.87 10.29
CA ALA A 102 -7.22 11.66 9.51
C ALA A 102 -6.22 10.71 10.20
N GLN A 103 -5.44 11.22 11.15
CA GLN A 103 -4.42 10.45 11.86
C GLN A 103 -4.88 10.02 13.28
N ALA A 104 -6.00 10.54 13.79
CA ALA A 104 -6.46 10.23 15.13
C ALA A 104 -6.74 8.71 15.33
N PRO A 105 -6.49 8.17 16.54
CA PRO A 105 -6.88 6.81 16.90
C PRO A 105 -8.39 6.57 16.73
N GLY A 106 -8.77 5.34 16.41
CA GLY A 106 -10.19 4.95 16.30
C GLY A 106 -10.94 5.55 15.11
N THR A 107 -10.25 6.23 14.19
CA THR A 107 -10.87 6.74 12.97
C THR A 107 -11.21 5.60 12.00
N PRO A 108 -12.30 5.72 11.21
CA PRO A 108 -12.61 4.76 10.16
C PRO A 108 -11.44 4.55 9.18
N ARG A 109 -10.66 5.61 8.91
CA ARG A 109 -9.45 5.53 8.10
C ARG A 109 -8.41 4.57 8.69
N ARG A 110 -8.03 4.74 9.97
CA ARG A 110 -7.05 3.84 10.62
C ARG A 110 -7.56 2.39 10.65
N GLN A 111 -8.86 2.19 10.89
CA GLN A 111 -9.44 0.85 10.84
C GLN A 111 -9.31 0.22 9.45
N VAL A 112 -9.65 0.93 8.38
CA VAL A 112 -9.50 0.43 6.99
C VAL A 112 -8.04 0.10 6.67
N ILE A 113 -7.10 0.94 7.10
CA ILE A 113 -5.66 0.71 6.90
C ILE A 113 -5.21 -0.57 7.62
N ALA A 114 -5.60 -0.73 8.89
CA ALA A 114 -5.23 -1.90 9.69
C ALA A 114 -5.87 -3.19 9.15
N GLN A 115 -7.12 -3.12 8.68
CA GLN A 115 -7.77 -4.23 7.98
C GLN A 115 -7.03 -4.60 6.69
N ARG A 116 -6.66 -3.60 5.88
CA ARG A 116 -5.92 -3.82 4.63
C ARG A 116 -4.58 -4.51 4.88
N GLU A 117 -3.86 -4.06 5.91
CA GLU A 117 -2.60 -4.68 6.33
C GLU A 117 -2.81 -6.12 6.82
N TYR A 118 -3.84 -6.36 7.64
CA TYR A 118 -4.19 -7.71 8.08
C TYR A 118 -4.42 -8.66 6.89
N PHE A 119 -5.22 -8.24 5.91
CA PHE A 119 -5.46 -9.04 4.70
C PHE A 119 -4.21 -9.21 3.85
N TRP A 120 -3.37 -8.18 3.69
CA TRP A 120 -2.10 -8.32 2.98
C TRP A 120 -1.18 -9.36 3.64
N GLN A 121 -1.04 -9.29 4.97
CA GLN A 121 -0.18 -10.21 5.74
C GLN A 121 -0.63 -11.67 5.65
N HIS A 122 -1.93 -11.93 5.63
CA HIS A 122 -2.46 -13.30 5.68
C HIS A 122 -2.75 -13.89 4.29
N LEU A 123 -3.00 -13.06 3.29
CA LEU A 123 -3.32 -13.52 1.93
C LEU A 123 -2.12 -13.44 0.98
N LEU A 124 -1.52 -12.26 0.87
CA LEU A 124 -0.57 -11.92 -0.20
C LEU A 124 0.89 -12.12 0.20
N ARG A 125 1.21 -12.04 1.49
CA ARG A 125 2.57 -12.26 1.97
C ARG A 125 3.09 -13.63 1.52
N ASP A 126 4.32 -13.64 1.00
CA ASP A 126 5.01 -14.82 0.48
C ASP A 126 4.37 -15.47 -0.75
N GLN A 127 3.41 -14.81 -1.39
CA GLN A 127 2.83 -15.33 -2.63
C GLN A 127 3.79 -15.12 -3.81
N PRO A 128 4.02 -16.15 -4.64
CA PRO A 128 4.74 -15.97 -5.89
C PRO A 128 3.84 -15.28 -6.90
N VAL A 129 3.89 -13.94 -6.96
CA VAL A 129 3.17 -13.17 -8.01
C VAL A 129 4.15 -12.77 -9.10
N ASN A 130 3.73 -12.93 -10.35
CA ASN A 130 4.50 -12.57 -11.55
C ASN A 130 3.77 -11.53 -12.43
N SER A 131 2.68 -10.96 -11.92
CA SER A 131 1.86 -9.94 -12.56
C SER A 131 1.58 -8.80 -11.57
N ILE A 132 1.05 -7.69 -12.07
CA ILE A 132 0.68 -6.53 -11.26
C ILE A 132 -0.83 -6.37 -11.32
N GLY A 133 -1.47 -6.25 -10.16
CA GLY A 133 -2.92 -6.21 -10.11
C GLY A 133 -3.50 -5.74 -8.77
N ARG A 134 -4.81 -5.93 -8.66
CA ARG A 134 -5.59 -5.77 -7.45
C ARG A 134 -6.27 -7.08 -7.06
N VAL A 135 -6.42 -7.29 -5.76
CA VAL A 135 -7.23 -8.37 -5.19
C VAL A 135 -8.42 -7.75 -4.51
N SER A 136 -9.63 -8.18 -4.84
CA SER A 136 -10.81 -7.91 -4.02
C SER A 136 -11.19 -9.18 -3.27
N VAL A 137 -11.41 -9.03 -1.97
CA VAL A 137 -11.75 -10.11 -1.05
C VAL A 137 -13.11 -9.79 -0.46
N TYR A 138 -14.09 -10.66 -0.68
CA TYR A 138 -15.39 -10.60 -0.05
C TYR A 138 -15.50 -11.79 0.89
N TYR A 139 -15.87 -11.56 2.14
CA TYR A 139 -15.95 -12.62 3.14
C TYR A 139 -17.29 -12.61 3.87
N GLN A 140 -17.64 -13.79 4.38
CA GLN A 140 -18.66 -14.03 5.38
C GLN A 140 -18.05 -14.90 6.48
N ALA A 141 -18.20 -14.50 7.73
CA ALA A 141 -17.73 -15.21 8.91
C ALA A 141 -18.80 -15.24 10.00
N ASN A 142 -18.69 -16.16 10.94
CA ASN A 142 -19.54 -16.19 12.13
C ASN A 142 -19.01 -15.30 13.26
N ALA A 143 -19.76 -15.20 14.36
CA ALA A 143 -19.41 -14.37 15.52
C ALA A 143 -18.05 -14.71 16.16
N GLN A 144 -17.52 -15.91 15.95
CA GLN A 144 -16.20 -16.31 16.44
C GLN A 144 -15.06 -15.92 15.49
N GLY A 145 -15.36 -15.29 14.35
CA GLY A 145 -14.37 -14.90 13.35
C GLY A 145 -13.98 -16.00 12.37
N LYS A 146 -14.61 -17.18 12.45
CA LYS A 146 -14.35 -18.26 11.49
C LYS A 146 -15.00 -17.91 10.15
N VAL A 147 -14.20 -17.92 9.08
CA VAL A 147 -14.69 -17.69 7.71
C VAL A 147 -15.50 -18.88 7.23
N GLU A 148 -16.72 -18.61 6.75
CA GLU A 148 -17.66 -19.61 6.23
C GLU A 148 -17.86 -19.46 4.72
N GLY A 149 -17.60 -18.26 4.19
CA GLY A 149 -17.58 -18.00 2.75
C GLY A 149 -16.52 -16.97 2.42
N CYS A 150 -15.79 -17.19 1.32
CA CYS A 150 -14.89 -16.20 0.77
C CYS A 150 -14.87 -16.24 -0.75
N LEU A 151 -14.87 -15.06 -1.35
CA LEU A 151 -14.68 -14.84 -2.77
C LEU A 151 -13.52 -13.88 -2.99
N VAL A 152 -12.47 -14.39 -3.62
CA VAL A 152 -11.30 -13.63 -4.06
C VAL A 152 -11.34 -13.46 -5.57
N GLN A 153 -11.19 -12.23 -6.02
CA GLN A 153 -11.15 -11.85 -7.43
C GLN A 153 -9.90 -11.03 -7.74
N LEU A 154 -9.28 -11.31 -8.87
CA LEU A 154 -8.09 -10.61 -9.37
C LEU A 154 -8.48 -9.65 -10.49
N TYR A 155 -7.96 -8.44 -10.44
CA TYR A 155 -8.24 -7.38 -11.41
C TYR A 155 -6.96 -6.67 -11.87
N PRO A 156 -6.96 -6.07 -13.07
CA PRO A 156 -5.86 -5.22 -13.50
C PRO A 156 -5.70 -4.01 -12.59
N HIS A 157 -4.45 -3.63 -12.34
CA HIS A 157 -4.15 -2.38 -11.63
C HIS A 157 -4.34 -1.19 -12.60
N PRO A 158 -5.03 -0.10 -12.20
CA PRO A 158 -5.35 1.00 -13.13
C PRO A 158 -4.13 1.71 -13.71
N LEU A 159 -3.00 1.74 -12.99
CA LEU A 159 -1.74 2.30 -13.48
C LEU A 159 -0.90 1.33 -14.32
N ARG A 160 -1.24 0.03 -14.29
CA ARG A 160 -0.47 -1.07 -14.90
C ARG A 160 -1.42 -2.13 -15.50
N PRO A 161 -2.40 -1.76 -16.35
CA PRO A 161 -3.39 -2.70 -16.85
C PRO A 161 -2.78 -3.78 -17.75
N ASN A 162 -1.72 -3.43 -18.50
CA ASN A 162 -1.06 -4.34 -19.44
C ASN A 162 -0.10 -5.33 -18.76
N ASP A 163 0.26 -5.10 -17.50
CA ASP A 163 1.10 -5.99 -16.70
C ASP A 163 0.28 -7.00 -15.88
N PHE A 164 -1.05 -6.93 -16.01
CA PHE A 164 -1.96 -7.88 -15.38
C PHE A 164 -2.06 -9.14 -16.23
N ARG A 165 -1.98 -10.28 -15.55
CA ARG A 165 -2.30 -11.59 -16.11
C ARG A 165 -3.19 -12.30 -15.12
N LEU A 166 -4.32 -12.81 -15.61
CA LEU A 166 -5.21 -13.63 -14.79
C LEU A 166 -4.47 -14.93 -14.45
N ASP A 167 -4.23 -15.14 -13.16
CA ASP A 167 -3.58 -16.34 -12.63
C ASP A 167 -4.59 -17.13 -11.78
N GLY A 168 -5.16 -18.17 -12.38
CA GLY A 168 -6.14 -19.03 -11.70
C GLY A 168 -5.55 -19.80 -10.51
N LYS A 169 -4.24 -20.10 -10.52
CA LYS A 169 -3.57 -20.77 -9.41
C LYS A 169 -3.42 -19.82 -8.22
N LEU A 170 -2.96 -18.60 -8.48
CA LEU A 170 -2.91 -17.55 -7.45
C LEU A 170 -4.30 -17.28 -6.87
N GLN A 171 -5.32 -17.13 -7.73
CA GLN A 171 -6.69 -16.89 -7.25
C GLN A 171 -7.22 -18.04 -6.37
N ALA A 172 -6.97 -19.29 -6.76
CA ALA A 172 -7.37 -20.46 -5.97
C ALA A 172 -6.65 -20.50 -4.61
N GLU A 173 -5.34 -20.24 -4.58
CA GLU A 173 -4.54 -20.18 -3.36
C GLU A 173 -5.04 -19.07 -2.41
N LEU A 174 -5.29 -17.86 -2.94
CA LEU A 174 -5.80 -16.75 -2.13
C LEU A 174 -7.21 -17.04 -1.60
N ASN A 175 -8.08 -17.69 -2.37
CA ASN A 175 -9.38 -18.16 -1.89
C ASN A 175 -9.23 -19.16 -0.74
N SER A 176 -8.34 -20.14 -0.89
CA SER A 176 -8.08 -21.15 0.15
C SER A 176 -7.56 -20.50 1.43
N ARG A 177 -6.58 -19.59 1.33
CA ARG A 177 -6.07 -18.84 2.48
C ARG A 177 -7.15 -18.01 3.14
N CYS A 178 -7.98 -17.32 2.37
CA CYS A 178 -9.08 -16.52 2.91
C CYS A 178 -10.06 -17.36 3.73
N LEU A 179 -10.45 -18.54 3.24
CA LEU A 179 -11.30 -19.47 3.98
C LEU A 179 -10.64 -19.98 5.28
N ALA A 180 -9.31 -20.02 5.33
CA ALA A 180 -8.55 -20.44 6.51
C ALA A 180 -8.22 -19.29 7.48
N MET A 181 -8.60 -18.04 7.17
CA MET A 181 -8.32 -16.90 8.05
C MET A 181 -9.16 -16.94 9.33
N ASP A 182 -8.58 -16.40 10.41
CA ASP A 182 -9.26 -16.13 11.66
C ASP A 182 -9.57 -14.63 11.75
N LEU A 183 -10.81 -14.24 11.48
CA LEU A 183 -11.22 -12.84 11.50
C LEU A 183 -11.47 -12.30 12.91
N SER A 184 -11.35 -13.10 13.97
CA SER A 184 -11.45 -12.58 15.35
C SER A 184 -10.34 -11.56 15.65
N ARG A 185 -9.22 -11.64 14.92
CA ARG A 185 -8.07 -10.72 14.98
C ARG A 185 -8.16 -9.58 13.97
N LEU A 186 -9.18 -9.54 13.12
CA LEU A 186 -9.36 -8.47 12.15
C LEU A 186 -9.72 -7.17 12.91
N PRO A 187 -8.97 -6.06 12.71
CA PRO A 187 -9.26 -4.80 13.38
C PRO A 187 -10.71 -4.33 13.13
N GLY A 188 -11.45 -4.13 14.23
CA GLY A 188 -12.86 -3.74 14.19
C GLY A 188 -13.80 -4.80 13.61
N PHE A 189 -13.43 -6.08 13.75
CA PHE A 189 -14.34 -7.20 13.50
C PHE A 189 -15.58 -7.12 14.40
N SER A 190 -16.76 -7.26 13.79
CA SER A 190 -18.02 -7.39 14.50
C SER A 190 -18.99 -8.19 13.64
N ALA A 191 -19.74 -9.09 14.28
CA ALA A 191 -20.91 -9.72 13.66
C ALA A 191 -22.16 -8.86 13.84
N ASP A 192 -23.15 -9.07 12.97
CA ASP A 192 -24.48 -8.50 13.10
C ASP A 192 -25.31 -9.24 14.17
N MET A 193 -26.58 -8.83 14.35
CA MET A 193 -27.48 -9.44 15.33
C MET A 193 -27.80 -10.92 15.05
N HIS A 194 -27.53 -11.41 13.84
CA HIS A 194 -27.68 -12.81 13.46
C HIS A 194 -26.39 -13.61 13.64
N GLY A 195 -25.34 -13.00 14.19
CA GLY A 195 -24.04 -13.63 14.39
C GLY A 195 -23.23 -13.76 13.11
N VAL A 196 -23.55 -12.98 12.06
CA VAL A 196 -22.86 -13.00 10.77
C VAL A 196 -22.05 -11.72 10.57
N ALA A 197 -20.77 -11.86 10.25
CA ALA A 197 -19.91 -10.76 9.83
C ALA A 197 -19.68 -10.84 8.33
N LYS A 198 -19.95 -9.76 7.60
CA LYS A 198 -19.65 -9.64 6.16
C LYS A 198 -18.76 -8.43 5.91
N GLY A 199 -17.89 -8.53 4.93
CA GLY A 199 -17.04 -7.40 4.59
C GLY A 199 -16.32 -7.56 3.26
N HIS A 200 -15.59 -6.50 2.92
CA HIS A 200 -14.82 -6.40 1.71
C HIS A 200 -13.48 -5.71 1.99
N SER A 201 -12.41 -6.22 1.39
CA SER A 201 -11.10 -5.58 1.38
C SER A 201 -10.50 -5.60 -0.01
N ALA A 202 -9.84 -4.51 -0.40
CA ALA A 202 -9.14 -4.40 -1.67
C ALA A 202 -7.63 -4.19 -1.43
N LEU A 203 -6.83 -5.04 -2.04
CA LEU A 203 -5.37 -5.04 -1.97
C LEU A 203 -4.78 -4.79 -3.35
N GLU A 204 -3.55 -4.33 -3.36
CA GLU A 204 -2.72 -4.21 -4.56
C GLU A 204 -1.55 -5.18 -4.43
N TYR A 205 -1.15 -5.80 -5.54
CA TYR A 205 0.00 -6.70 -5.57
C TYR A 205 0.89 -6.43 -6.78
N ALA A 206 2.17 -6.66 -6.57
CA ALA A 206 3.23 -6.61 -7.58
C ALA A 206 4.38 -7.50 -7.09
N PRO A 207 5.27 -7.99 -7.97
CA PRO A 207 6.36 -8.88 -7.57
C PRO A 207 7.24 -8.30 -6.44
N TRP A 208 7.54 -7.00 -6.49
CA TRP A 208 8.33 -6.31 -5.45
C TRP A 208 7.56 -5.98 -4.17
N ARG A 209 6.23 -6.13 -4.17
CA ARG A 209 5.38 -5.83 -3.00
C ARG A 209 5.07 -7.04 -2.15
N VAL A 210 5.13 -8.25 -2.71
CA VAL A 210 4.77 -9.50 -2.00
C VAL A 210 5.98 -10.37 -1.69
N GLY A 211 7.13 -10.07 -2.32
CA GLY A 211 8.39 -10.75 -2.08
C GLY A 211 8.90 -10.55 -0.66
N ARG A 212 9.60 -11.56 -0.15
CA ARG A 212 10.26 -11.55 1.17
C ARG A 212 11.16 -10.32 1.29
N GLN A 213 10.83 -9.41 2.19
CA GLN A 213 11.81 -8.52 2.81
C GLN A 213 12.60 -9.31 3.86
#